data_AF-A0A3C0Y620-F1
#
_entry.id   AF-A0A3C0Y620-F1
#
_cell.length_a   1.000
_cell.length_b   1.000
_cell.length_c   1.000
_cell.angle_alpha   90.00
_cell.angle_beta   90.00
_cell.angle_gamma   90.00
#
_symmetry.space_group_name_H-M   'P 1'
#
loop_
_entity.id
_entity.type
_entity.pdbx_description
1 polymer ?
#
loop_
_entity_poly.entity_id
_entity_poly.type
_entity_poly.pdbx_seq_one_letter_code
_entity_poly.pdbx_strand_id
1 'polypeptide(L)'
;MKVIASHSGWVGAMATRDIGLLIIELGGGRRRASDTVDPRVGFTQFVQVGQRVEAGDLLAVVHAADANAAENASQALLPLIQLADQAPAGTPVFVTRILA
;
A
#
# COMPACT_ATOMS: atom_id res chain seq x y z
N MET A 1 1.69 10.37 7.57
CA MET A 1 1.13 9.52 8.65
C MET A 1 1.72 8.12 8.57
N LYS A 2 2.04 7.48 9.70
CA LYS A 2 2.54 6.10 9.71
C LYS A 2 1.37 5.13 9.76
N VAL A 3 1.45 4.03 9.00
CA VAL A 3 0.54 2.88 9.11
C VAL A 3 1.28 1.78 9.84
N ILE A 4 0.72 1.32 10.96
CA ILE A 4 1.38 0.41 11.90
C ILE A 4 0.65 -0.92 11.94
N ALA A 5 1.40 -2.03 12.01
CA ALA A 5 0.84 -3.36 12.14
C ALA A 5 0.10 -3.52 13.47
N SER A 6 -1.18 -3.89 13.41
CA SER A 6 -2.03 -4.10 14.59
C SER A 6 -1.71 -5.41 15.31
N HIS A 7 -1.17 -6.39 14.59
CA HIS A 7 -0.71 -7.67 15.13
C HIS A 7 0.48 -8.19 14.33
N SER A 8 1.18 -9.16 14.91
CA SER A 8 2.26 -9.86 14.22
C SER A 8 1.70 -10.79 13.15
N GLY A 9 2.40 -10.89 12.01
CA GLY A 9 2.13 -11.88 10.97
C GLY A 9 3.11 -11.81 9.81
N TRP A 10 2.81 -12.53 8.74
CA TRP A 10 3.46 -12.42 7.44
C TRP A 10 2.60 -11.55 6.53
N VAL A 11 3.20 -10.64 5.77
CA VAL A 11 2.49 -9.91 4.72
C VAL A 11 2.10 -10.91 3.63
N GLY A 12 0.85 -11.35 3.63
CA GLY A 12 0.35 -12.42 2.76
C GLY A 12 -0.06 -11.90 1.39
N ALA A 13 -0.73 -10.75 1.35
CA ALA A 13 -1.21 -10.14 0.12
C ALA A 13 -1.43 -8.63 0.29
N MET A 14 -1.59 -7.94 -0.83
CA MET A 14 -1.97 -6.53 -0.86
C MET A 14 -3.05 -6.30 -1.91
N ALA A 15 -4.08 -5.54 -1.56
CA ALA A 15 -5.13 -5.13 -2.49
C ALA A 15 -4.64 -3.96 -3.38
N THR A 16 -3.69 -4.25 -4.29
CA THR A 16 -2.95 -3.24 -5.06
C THR A 16 -3.83 -2.31 -5.88
N ARG A 17 -4.96 -2.79 -6.39
CA ARG A 17 -5.97 -1.95 -7.07
C ARG A 17 -6.52 -0.88 -6.13
N ASP A 18 -6.96 -1.28 -4.94
CA ASP A 18 -7.58 -0.37 -3.98
C ASP A 18 -6.55 0.59 -3.38
N ILE A 19 -5.30 0.13 -3.21
CA ILE A 19 -4.17 1.00 -2.87
C ILE A 19 -3.97 2.08 -3.96
N GLY A 20 -4.02 1.70 -5.24
CA GLY A 20 -3.92 2.65 -6.35
C GLY A 20 -5.09 3.65 -6.38
N LEU A 21 -6.31 3.20 -6.10
CA LEU A 21 -7.47 4.08 -5.96
C LEU A 21 -7.30 5.06 -4.80
N LEU A 22 -6.77 4.61 -3.66
CA LEU A 22 -6.50 5.48 -2.52
C LEU A 22 -5.48 6.60 -2.85
N ILE A 23 -4.48 6.33 -3.71
CA ILE A 23 -3.57 7.37 -4.22
C ILE A 23 -4.33 8.40 -5.06
N ILE A 24 -5.27 7.96 -5.91
CA ILE A 24 -6.11 8.86 -6.72
C ILE A 24 -6.97 9.75 -5.80
N GLU A 25 -7.55 9.17 -4.75
CA GLU A 25 -8.34 9.92 -3.75
C GLU A 25 -7.50 10.97 -3.01
N LEU A 26 -6.21 10.70 -2.78
CA LEU A 26 -5.25 11.68 -2.22
C LEU A 26 -4.85 12.78 -3.21
N GLY A 27 -5.22 12.67 -4.50
CA GLY A 27 -4.82 13.60 -5.56
C GLY A 27 -3.52 13.20 -6.28
N GLY A 28 -2.97 12.02 -6.01
CA GLY A 28 -1.75 11.51 -6.65
C GLY A 28 -2.01 10.89 -8.03
N GLY A 29 -3.25 10.91 -8.49
CA GLY A 29 -3.66 10.41 -9.80
C GLY A 29 -4.85 11.18 -10.35
N ARG A 30 -5.38 10.73 -11.48
CA ARG A 30 -6.44 11.42 -12.21
C ARG A 30 -7.72 10.59 -12.21
N ARG A 31 -8.86 11.17 -11.80
CA ARG A 31 -10.19 10.56 -12.03
C ARG A 31 -10.68 10.87 -13.44
N ARG A 32 -10.36 12.06 -13.94
CA ARG A 32 -10.59 12.51 -15.32
C ARG A 32 -9.28 12.96 -15.94
N ALA A 33 -9.16 12.84 -17.26
CA ALA A 33 -7.93 13.17 -17.98
C ALA A 33 -7.42 14.61 -17.71
N SER A 34 -8.29 15.55 -17.37
CA SER A 34 -7.96 16.94 -17.06
C SER A 34 -7.47 17.21 -15.64
N ASP A 35 -7.58 16.25 -14.71
CA ASP A 35 -7.25 16.48 -13.31
C ASP A 35 -5.74 16.74 -13.13
N THR A 36 -5.41 17.70 -12.28
CA THR A 36 -4.02 17.95 -11.86
C THR A 36 -3.60 16.91 -10.83
N VAL A 37 -2.38 16.40 -10.95
CA VAL A 37 -1.78 15.49 -9.97
C VAL A 37 -0.98 16.30 -8.96
N ASP A 38 -1.19 16.06 -7.67
CA ASP A 38 -0.33 16.56 -6.60
C ASP A 38 0.90 15.66 -6.46
N PRO A 39 2.12 16.11 -6.82
CA PRO A 39 3.31 15.27 -6.74
C PRO A 39 3.82 15.03 -5.31
N ARG A 40 3.21 15.67 -4.30
CA ARG A 40 3.61 15.56 -2.89
C ARG A 40 2.96 14.38 -2.19
N VAL A 41 1.89 13.82 -2.75
CA VAL A 41 1.10 12.77 -2.11
C VAL A 41 1.51 11.38 -2.59
N GLY A 42 1.23 10.37 -1.77
CA GLY A 42 1.51 8.98 -2.10
C GLY A 42 1.98 8.20 -0.88
N PHE A 43 2.67 7.09 -1.14
CA PHE A 43 3.11 6.19 -0.09
C PHE A 43 4.58 5.81 -0.24
N THR A 44 5.28 5.66 0.89
CA THR A 44 6.68 5.19 0.94
C THR A 44 6.86 4.15 2.03
N GLN A 45 8.04 3.51 2.08
CA GLN A 45 8.40 2.54 3.12
C GLN A 45 7.38 1.38 3.23
N PHE A 46 6.88 0.95 2.07
CA PHE A 46 5.96 -0.17 1.97
C PHE A 46 6.67 -1.48 2.29
N VAL A 47 6.09 -2.26 3.21
CA VAL A 47 6.46 -3.65 3.43
C VAL A 47 6.26 -4.47 2.16
N GLN A 48 6.93 -5.61 2.07
CA GLN A 48 6.87 -6.50 0.91
C GLN A 48 6.02 -7.73 1.21
N VAL A 49 5.30 -8.27 0.21
CA VAL A 49 4.66 -9.60 0.35
C VAL A 49 5.73 -10.64 0.65
N GLY A 50 5.49 -11.49 1.64
CA GLY A 50 6.47 -12.44 2.17
C GLY A 50 7.34 -11.90 3.31
N GLN A 51 7.24 -10.62 3.67
CA GLN A 51 7.93 -10.05 4.82
C GLN A 51 7.21 -10.42 6.13
N ARG A 52 7.97 -10.79 7.17
CA ARG A 52 7.45 -10.94 8.55
C ARG A 52 7.45 -9.56 9.22
N VAL A 53 6.36 -9.23 9.91
CA VAL A 53 6.20 -7.98 10.69
C VAL A 53 5.66 -8.27 12.08
N GLU A 54 6.16 -7.59 13.10
CA GLU A 54 5.64 -7.67 14.46
C GLU A 54 4.58 -6.58 14.72
N ALA A 55 3.73 -6.79 15.74
CA ALA A 55 2.82 -5.75 16.19
C ALA A 55 3.59 -4.47 16.56
N GLY A 56 3.20 -3.33 15.99
CA GLY A 56 3.93 -2.06 16.16
C GLY A 56 4.91 -1.74 15.03
N ASP A 57 5.22 -2.69 14.14
CA ASP A 57 6.08 -2.42 12.99
C ASP A 57 5.40 -1.51 11.95
N LEU A 58 6.24 -0.78 11.20
CA LEU A 58 5.79 0.07 10.12
C LEU A 58 5.37 -0.76 8.91
N LEU A 59 4.14 -0.55 8.43
CA LEU A 59 3.63 -1.14 7.19
C LEU A 59 3.85 -0.24 5.98
N ALA A 60 3.62 1.07 6.15
CA ALA A 60 3.80 2.09 5.13
C ALA A 60 3.80 3.50 5.76
N VAL A 61 4.25 4.50 5.01
CA VAL A 61 4.10 5.92 5.33
C VAL A 61 3.26 6.61 4.27
N VAL A 62 2.20 7.28 4.73
CA VAL A 62 1.31 8.12 3.93
C VAL A 62 1.83 9.56 3.86
N HIS A 63 1.97 10.07 2.64
CA HIS A 63 2.18 11.47 2.33
C HIS A 63 0.88 12.05 1.77
N ALA A 64 0.38 13.13 2.36
CA ALA A 64 -0.85 13.79 1.96
C ALA A 64 -0.72 15.31 2.09
N ALA A 65 -1.63 16.06 1.47
CA ALA A 65 -1.61 17.52 1.48
C ALA A 65 -1.87 18.13 2.88
N ASP A 66 -2.59 17.41 3.74
CA ASP A 66 -2.91 17.81 5.10
C ASP A 66 -3.04 16.61 6.05
N ALA A 67 -3.12 16.89 7.35
CA ALA A 67 -3.15 15.88 8.40
C ALA A 67 -4.42 15.03 8.39
N ASN A 68 -5.57 15.59 8.04
CA ASN A 68 -6.84 14.85 8.01
C ASN A 68 -6.85 13.87 6.85
N ALA A 69 -6.40 14.30 5.67
CA ALA A 69 -6.20 13.42 4.52
C ALA A 69 -5.21 12.30 4.83
N ALA A 70 -4.13 12.61 5.56
CA ALA A 70 -3.13 11.63 5.95
C ALA A 70 -3.70 10.57 6.91
N GLU A 71 -4.49 10.98 7.92
CA GLU A 71 -5.14 10.07 8.87
C GLU A 71 -6.18 9.17 8.18
N ASN A 72 -7.07 9.77 7.37
CA ASN A 72 -8.09 9.03 6.64
C ASN A 72 -7.46 7.97 5.72
N ALA A 73 -6.41 8.34 4.98
CA ALA A 73 -5.72 7.40 4.12
C ALA A 73 -4.93 6.34 4.91
N SER A 74 -4.37 6.64 6.09
CA SER A 74 -3.73 5.59 6.90
C SER A 74 -4.74 4.54 7.39
N GLN A 75 -5.94 4.96 7.82
CA GLN A 75 -6.99 4.05 8.24
C GLN A 75 -7.52 3.23 7.07
N ALA A 76 -7.68 3.85 5.90
CA ALA A 76 -8.12 3.16 4.69
C ALA A 76 -7.06 2.18 4.15
N LEU A 77 -5.76 2.50 4.29
CA LEU A 77 -4.67 1.65 3.80
C LEU A 77 -4.46 0.39 4.65
N LEU A 78 -4.66 0.49 5.98
CA LEU A 78 -4.40 -0.60 6.91
C LEU A 78 -5.05 -1.95 6.51
N PRO A 79 -6.36 -2.05 6.22
CA PRO A 79 -6.97 -3.33 5.83
C PRO A 79 -6.58 -3.81 4.41
N LEU A 80 -5.92 -2.97 3.60
CA LEU A 80 -5.46 -3.33 2.25
C LEU A 80 -4.13 -4.09 2.27
N ILE A 81 -3.44 -4.10 3.42
CA ILE A 81 -2.22 -4.87 3.67
C ILE A 81 -2.62 -6.07 4.53
N GLN A 82 -2.70 -7.25 3.91
CA GLN A 82 -3.25 -8.44 4.55
C GLN A 82 -2.12 -9.22 5.23
N LEU A 83 -2.26 -9.42 6.54
CA LEU A 83 -1.37 -10.26 7.32
C LEU A 83 -1.93 -11.69 7.43
N ALA A 84 -1.05 -12.69 7.37
CA ALA A 84 -1.34 -14.11 7.44
C ALA A 84 -0.48 -14.78 8.51
N ASP A 85 -0.92 -15.94 9.01
CA ASP A 85 -0.21 -16.68 10.05
C ASP A 85 1.08 -17.37 9.54
N GLN A 86 1.13 -17.68 8.24
CA GLN A 86 2.24 -18.36 7.59
C GLN A 86 2.79 -17.53 6.42
N ALA A 87 4.06 -17.76 6.09
CA ALA A 87 4.69 -17.13 4.94
C ALA A 87 3.94 -17.54 3.65
N PRO A 88 3.54 -16.58 2.79
CA PRO A 88 2.93 -16.91 1.51
C PRO A 88 3.93 -17.63 0.60
N ALA A 89 3.42 -18.41 -0.36
CA ALA A 89 4.26 -18.97 -1.40
C ALA A 89 4.87 -17.84 -2.25
N GLY A 90 6.18 -17.90 -2.48
CA GLY A 90 6.87 -16.95 -3.34
C GLY A 90 6.31 -17.00 -4.76
N THR A 91 5.93 -15.85 -5.31
CA THR A 91 5.48 -15.73 -6.70
C THR A 91 6.58 -15.06 -7.52
N PRO A 92 6.94 -15.59 -8.71
CA PRO A 92 7.98 -14.97 -9.53
C PRO A 92 7.50 -13.61 -10.06
N VAL A 93 8.37 -12.60 -9.96
CA VAL A 93 8.11 -11.26 -10.55
C VAL A 93 8.13 -11.29 -12.08
N PHE A 94 8.79 -12.31 -12.66
CA PHE A 94 8.86 -12.57 -14.09
C PHE A 94 8.28 -13.96 -14.35
N VAL A 95 7.09 -14.01 -14.94
CA VAL A 95 6.38 -15.28 -15.16
C VAL A 95 6.98 -16.05 -16.34
N THR A 96 7.06 -15.41 -17.50
CA THR A 96 7.60 -16.03 -18.72
C THR A 96 7.87 -14.99 -19.80
N ARG A 97 8.66 -15.36 -20.82
CA ARG A 97 8.80 -14.62 -22.07
C ARG A 97 8.00 -15.32 -23.16
N ILE A 98 7.15 -14.59 -23.86
CA ILE A 98 6.43 -15.10 -25.03
C ILE A 98 7.32 -14.87 -26.27
N LEU A 99 7.64 -15.94 -26.98
CA LEU A 99 8.37 -15.91 -28.26
C LEU A 99 7.39 -16.22 -29.40
N ALA A 100 7.64 -15.61 -30.57
CA ALA A 100 6.86 -15.81 -31.79
C ALA A 100 7.15 -17.17 -32.43
#